data_AF-A0A7G9B1E5-F1
#
_entry.id   AF-A0A7G9B1E5-F1
#
_cell.length_a   1.000
_cell.length_b   1.000
_cell.length_c   1.000
_cell.angle_alpha   90.00
_cell.angle_beta   90.00
_cell.angle_gamma   90.00
#
_symmetry.space_group_name_H-M   'P 1'
#
loop_
_entity.id
_entity.type
_entity.pdbx_description
1 polymer ?
#
loop_
_entity_poly.entity_id
_entity_poly.type
_entity_poly.pdbx_seq_one_letter_code
_entity_poly.pdbx_strand_id
1 'polypeptide(L)'
;MSIQIKYYLVAADALPEIFIKVAEAKRMMQTGEADTVGAATRQVGISRSAFYKYKDAVQPFNDMKAGRIITFYAMLKDNTGVLSSVLSIFANSGANILTINQSIPTNGCAAVTISAETSDMEETLEALIAEVSSAPGVVKFEILAG
;
A
#
# COMPACT_ATOMS: atom_id res chain seq x y z
N MET A 1 -9.47 -33.92 6.74
CA MET A 1 -9.80 -33.35 5.42
C MET A 1 -9.63 -31.85 5.49
N SER A 2 -8.66 -31.29 4.78
CA SER A 2 -8.52 -29.84 4.60
C SER A 2 -9.63 -29.37 3.65
N ILE A 3 -10.55 -28.53 4.14
CA ILE A 3 -11.54 -27.88 3.28
C ILE A 3 -10.79 -26.86 2.44
N GLN A 4 -10.68 -27.10 1.13
CA GLN A 4 -10.07 -26.15 0.22
C GLN A 4 -11.05 -25.02 -0.04
N ILE A 5 -10.79 -23.84 0.55
CA ILE A 5 -11.58 -22.64 0.35
C ILE A 5 -11.31 -22.12 -1.07
N LYS A 6 -12.37 -21.98 -1.88
CA LYS A 6 -12.31 -21.39 -3.22
C LYS A 6 -12.76 -19.94 -3.15
N TYR A 7 -11.99 -19.04 -3.76
CA TYR A 7 -12.30 -17.62 -3.85
C TYR A 7 -12.81 -17.28 -5.25
N TYR A 8 -13.73 -16.32 -5.33
CA TYR A 8 -14.29 -15.81 -6.58
C TYR A 8 -14.20 -14.29 -6.58
N LEU A 9 -13.81 -13.70 -7.73
CA LEU A 9 -13.90 -12.27 -7.97
C LEU A 9 -15.23 -11.98 -8.64
N VAL A 10 -16.02 -11.08 -8.05
CA VAL A 10 -17.38 -10.76 -8.50
C VAL A 10 -17.51 -9.24 -8.54
N ALA A 11 -18.13 -8.71 -9.58
CA ALA A 11 -18.46 -7.29 -9.66
C ALA A 11 -19.42 -6.90 -8.53
N ALA A 12 -19.26 -5.70 -7.96
CA ALA A 12 -20.00 -5.30 -6.76
C ALA A 12 -21.52 -5.22 -6.99
N ASP A 13 -21.94 -4.83 -8.20
CA ASP A 13 -23.34 -4.77 -8.63
C ASP A 13 -23.99 -6.15 -8.80
N ALA A 14 -23.19 -7.19 -9.02
CA ALA A 14 -23.65 -8.58 -9.07
C ALA A 14 -23.79 -9.22 -7.68
N LEU A 15 -23.28 -8.57 -6.61
CA LEU A 15 -23.41 -9.06 -5.25
C LEU A 15 -24.73 -8.64 -4.62
N PRO A 16 -25.37 -9.52 -3.83
CA PRO A 16 -26.43 -9.10 -2.92
C PRO A 16 -25.99 -7.92 -2.04
N GLU A 17 -26.86 -6.92 -1.92
CA GLU A 17 -26.61 -5.67 -1.21
C GLU A 17 -26.07 -5.88 0.22
N ILE A 18 -26.46 -6.98 0.87
CA ILE A 18 -25.99 -7.33 2.20
C ILE A 18 -24.47 -7.48 2.28
N PHE A 19 -23.81 -8.01 1.26
CA PHE A 19 -22.36 -8.15 1.25
C PHE A 19 -21.69 -6.79 1.12
N ILE A 20 -22.23 -5.92 0.25
CA ILE A 20 -21.75 -4.54 0.09
C ILE A 20 -21.85 -3.77 1.40
N LYS A 21 -22.99 -3.86 2.09
CA LYS A 21 -23.21 -3.21 3.39
C LYS A 21 -22.30 -3.77 4.50
N VAL A 22 -22.00 -5.07 4.48
CA VAL A 22 -21.04 -5.67 5.43
C VAL A 22 -19.61 -5.18 5.17
N ALA A 23 -19.21 -5.07 3.90
CA ALA A 23 -17.92 -4.50 3.53
C ALA A 23 -17.80 -3.03 3.97
N GLU A 24 -18.85 -2.23 3.77
CA GLU A 24 -18.88 -0.83 4.18
C GLU A 24 -18.84 -0.68 5.70
N ALA A 25 -19.64 -1.46 6.44
CA ALA A 25 -19.58 -1.45 7.90
C ALA A 25 -18.18 -1.78 8.44
N LYS A 26 -17.44 -2.69 7.79
CA LYS A 26 -16.04 -2.96 8.15
C LYS A 26 -15.12 -1.77 7.88
N ARG A 27 -15.26 -1.12 6.72
CA ARG A 27 -14.49 0.08 6.36
C ARG A 27 -14.67 1.18 7.41
N MET A 28 -15.91 1.43 7.86
CA MET A 28 -16.22 2.43 8.89
C MET A 28 -15.55 2.12 10.23
N MET A 29 -15.49 0.83 10.59
CA MET A 29 -14.78 0.38 11.80
C MET A 29 -13.26 0.55 11.69
N GLN A 30 -12.68 0.30 10.51
CA GLN A 30 -11.23 0.42 10.26
C GLN A 30 -10.75 1.88 10.19
N THR A 31 -11.57 2.75 9.61
CA THR A 31 -11.26 4.18 9.43
C THR A 31 -11.58 5.04 10.65
N GLY A 32 -12.25 4.46 11.66
CA GLY A 32 -12.70 5.20 12.85
C GLY A 32 -13.96 6.03 12.63
N GLU A 33 -14.66 5.90 11.49
CA GLU A 33 -15.96 6.53 11.27
C GLU A 33 -17.07 5.95 12.17
N ALA A 34 -16.87 4.74 12.69
CA ALA A 34 -17.75 4.14 13.69
C ALA A 34 -16.95 3.42 14.80
N ASP A 35 -17.20 3.80 16.04
CA ASP A 35 -16.50 3.23 17.21
C ASP A 35 -16.93 1.81 17.57
N THR A 36 -18.12 1.38 17.11
CA THR A 36 -18.68 0.08 17.46
C THR A 36 -19.39 -0.57 16.27
N VAL A 37 -19.40 -1.91 16.25
CA VAL A 37 -20.16 -2.69 15.25
C VAL A 37 -21.63 -2.27 15.24
N GLY A 38 -22.18 -1.94 16.41
CA GLY A 38 -23.56 -1.45 16.52
C GLY A 38 -23.79 -0.12 15.81
N ALA A 39 -22.85 0.82 15.88
CA ALA A 39 -22.92 2.10 15.18
C ALA A 39 -22.79 1.90 13.67
N ALA A 40 -21.77 1.16 13.23
CA ALA A 40 -21.52 0.88 11.81
C ALA A 40 -22.72 0.18 11.15
N THR A 41 -23.22 -0.90 11.76
CA THR A 41 -24.36 -1.68 11.22
C THR A 41 -25.64 -0.86 11.12
N ARG A 42 -25.89 0.03 12.09
CA ARG A 42 -27.03 0.96 12.04
C ARG A 42 -26.90 1.94 10.89
N GLN A 43 -25.71 2.49 10.65
CA GLN A 43 -25.47 3.49 9.62
C GLN A 43 -25.60 2.91 8.21
N VAL A 44 -25.16 1.67 7.98
CA VAL A 44 -25.31 0.98 6.69
C VAL A 44 -26.64 0.25 6.52
N GLY A 45 -27.49 0.23 7.56
CA GLY A 45 -28.83 -0.37 7.51
C GLY A 45 -28.86 -1.91 7.52
N ILE A 46 -28.01 -2.56 8.33
CA ILE A 46 -28.02 -4.02 8.54
C ILE A 46 -28.11 -4.37 10.03
N SER A 47 -28.51 -5.60 10.35
CA SER A 47 -28.45 -6.08 11.73
C SER A 47 -27.02 -6.50 12.12
N ARG A 48 -26.73 -6.49 13.43
CA ARG A 48 -25.49 -7.07 13.97
C ARG A 48 -25.35 -8.55 13.61
N SER A 49 -26.45 -9.31 13.63
CA SER A 49 -26.43 -10.73 13.26
C SER A 49 -26.07 -10.94 11.79
N ALA A 50 -26.55 -10.09 10.88
CA ALA A 50 -26.20 -10.16 9.47
C ALA A 50 -24.72 -9.81 9.25
N PHE A 51 -24.19 -8.83 9.98
CA PHE A 51 -22.76 -8.54 9.99
C PHE A 51 -21.94 -9.75 10.44
N TYR A 52 -22.22 -10.33 11.62
CA TYR A 52 -21.45 -11.47 12.13
C TYR A 52 -21.57 -12.72 11.26
N LYS A 53 -22.68 -12.91 10.54
CA LYS A 53 -22.85 -14.03 9.61
C LYS A 53 -21.88 -13.97 8.42
N TYR A 54 -21.55 -12.77 7.94
CA TYR A 54 -20.77 -12.59 6.71
C TYR A 54 -19.40 -11.92 6.93
N LYS A 55 -19.09 -11.46 8.15
CA LYS A 55 -17.86 -10.70 8.43
C LYS A 55 -16.59 -11.42 8.00
N ASP A 56 -16.54 -12.75 8.04
CA ASP A 56 -15.32 -13.48 7.69
C ASP A 56 -15.29 -13.87 6.20
N ALA A 57 -16.45 -13.82 5.53
CA ALA A 57 -16.61 -14.13 4.10
C ALA A 57 -16.50 -12.90 3.19
N VAL A 58 -16.71 -11.70 3.73
CA VAL A 58 -16.64 -10.44 2.98
C VAL A 58 -15.53 -9.57 3.53
N GLN A 59 -14.57 -9.27 2.67
CA GLN A 59 -13.52 -8.31 2.92
C GLN A 59 -13.47 -7.35 1.74
N PRO A 60 -13.30 -6.04 1.98
CA PRO A 60 -12.98 -5.12 0.90
C PRO A 60 -11.76 -5.67 0.16
N PHE A 61 -11.87 -5.84 -1.15
CA PHE A 61 -10.73 -6.20 -2.00
C PHE A 61 -9.72 -5.04 -2.12
N ASN A 62 -9.95 -3.93 -1.40
CA ASN A 62 -9.05 -2.78 -1.37
C ASN A 62 -7.67 -3.11 -0.78
N ASP A 63 -7.49 -4.21 -0.04
CA ASP A 63 -6.15 -4.67 0.32
C ASP A 63 -5.33 -5.14 -0.90
N MET A 64 -5.96 -5.42 -2.06
CA MET A 64 -5.29 -5.60 -3.35
C MET A 64 -5.25 -4.33 -4.22
N LYS A 65 -5.86 -3.23 -3.75
CA LYS A 65 -5.76 -1.87 -4.30
C LYS A 65 -5.10 -0.89 -3.32
N ALA A 66 -4.34 -1.36 -2.33
CA ALA A 66 -3.23 -0.57 -1.82
C ALA A 66 -2.31 -0.41 -3.02
N GLY A 67 -2.24 0.79 -3.58
CA GLY A 67 -1.53 1.01 -4.81
C GLY A 67 -0.08 0.57 -4.68
N ARG A 68 0.28 -0.59 -5.25
CA ARG A 68 1.55 -1.34 -5.02
C ARG A 68 2.52 -0.55 -4.14
N ILE A 69 2.37 -0.70 -2.82
CA ILE A 69 3.28 -0.04 -1.88
C ILE A 69 4.57 -0.84 -1.96
N ILE A 70 5.57 -0.25 -2.60
CA ILE A 70 6.85 -0.90 -2.83
C ILE A 70 7.87 -0.31 -1.86
N THR A 71 8.62 -1.20 -1.22
CA THR A 71 9.77 -0.83 -0.40
C THR A 71 11.04 -1.00 -1.23
N PHE A 72 11.74 0.11 -1.41
CA PHE A 72 13.02 0.19 -2.09
C PHE A 72 14.16 0.24 -1.08
N TYR A 73 15.29 -0.33 -1.45
CA TYR A 73 16.56 -0.19 -0.77
C TYR A 73 17.52 0.58 -1.67
N ALA A 74 18.15 1.60 -1.12
CA ALA A 74 19.22 2.34 -1.75
C ALA A 74 20.48 2.32 -0.87
N MET A 75 21.64 2.21 -1.50
CA MET A 75 22.92 2.55 -0.88
C MET A 75 23.39 3.85 -1.51
N LEU A 76 23.48 4.90 -0.71
CA LEU A 76 23.80 6.26 -1.17
C LEU A 76 25.14 6.71 -0.61
N LYS A 77 25.97 7.38 -1.41
CA LYS A 77 27.17 8.07 -0.92
C LYS A 77 26.78 9.20 0.02
N ASP A 78 27.55 9.38 1.08
CA ASP A 78 27.38 10.44 2.07
C ASP A 78 27.93 11.79 1.57
N ASN A 79 27.23 12.33 0.57
CA ASN A 79 27.53 13.62 -0.05
C ASN A 79 26.28 14.48 -0.05
N THR A 80 26.45 15.79 0.12
CA THR A 80 25.35 16.75 0.09
C THR A 80 24.54 16.61 -1.21
N GLY A 81 23.22 16.51 -1.08
CA GLY A 81 22.30 16.49 -2.22
C GLY A 81 22.00 15.11 -2.81
N VAL A 82 22.73 14.04 -2.45
CA VAL A 82 22.51 12.70 -3.04
C VAL A 82 21.09 12.19 -2.74
N LEU A 83 20.68 12.16 -1.46
CA LEU A 83 19.31 11.74 -1.11
C LEU A 83 18.27 12.66 -1.75
N SER A 84 18.49 13.97 -1.75
CA SER A 84 17.56 14.93 -2.37
C SER A 84 17.37 14.68 -3.87
N SER A 85 18.43 14.30 -4.59
CA SER A 85 18.37 13.93 -6.00
C SER A 85 17.50 12.70 -6.21
N VAL A 86 17.65 11.67 -5.37
CA VAL A 86 16.81 10.46 -5.42
C VAL A 86 15.35 10.80 -5.15
N LEU A 87 15.06 11.60 -4.11
CA LEU A 87 13.68 12.00 -3.79
C LEU A 87 13.03 12.82 -4.91
N SER A 88 13.81 13.62 -5.63
CA SER A 88 13.31 14.38 -6.78
C SER A 88 12.88 13.48 -7.94
N ILE A 89 13.60 12.37 -8.18
CA ILE A 89 13.23 11.38 -9.20
C ILE A 89 11.89 10.73 -8.84
N PHE A 90 11.71 10.28 -7.58
CA PHE A 90 10.43 9.75 -7.10
C PHE A 90 9.27 10.76 -7.25
N ALA A 91 9.51 12.03 -6.93
CA ALA A 91 8.49 13.06 -7.07
C ALA A 91 8.10 13.30 -8.54
N ASN A 92 9.07 13.26 -9.46
CA ASN A 92 8.84 13.44 -10.89
C ASN A 92 8.17 12.22 -11.54
N SER A 93 8.38 11.02 -11.00
CA SER A 93 7.76 9.80 -11.52
C SER A 93 6.29 9.64 -11.16
N GLY A 94 5.77 10.49 -10.26
CA GLY A 94 4.41 10.38 -9.71
C GLY A 94 4.30 9.41 -8.53
N ALA A 95 5.43 8.88 -8.02
CA ALA A 95 5.43 8.01 -6.85
C ALA A 95 5.19 8.81 -5.56
N ASN A 96 4.21 8.39 -4.77
CA ASN A 96 3.91 9.02 -3.48
C ASN A 96 4.74 8.35 -2.37
N ILE A 97 5.78 9.02 -1.89
CA ILE A 97 6.62 8.50 -0.82
C ILE A 97 5.86 8.52 0.51
N LEU A 98 5.78 7.35 1.16
CA LEU A 98 5.12 7.16 2.44
C LEU A 98 6.12 7.22 3.61
N THR A 99 7.29 6.59 3.46
CA THR A 99 8.34 6.62 4.50
C THR A 99 9.74 6.68 3.90
N ILE A 100 10.65 7.32 4.63
CA ILE A 100 12.08 7.36 4.32
C ILE A 100 12.82 7.06 5.62
N ASN A 101 13.73 6.10 5.59
CA ASN A 101 14.61 5.80 6.71
C ASN A 101 16.05 5.67 6.22
N GLN A 102 16.89 6.64 6.59
CA GLN A 102 18.32 6.64 6.29
C GLN A 102 19.10 6.23 7.55
N SER A 103 19.96 5.22 7.42
CA SER A 103 20.88 4.84 8.49
C SER A 103 22.00 5.87 8.66
N ILE A 104 22.65 5.85 9.83
CA ILE A 104 23.90 6.61 10.02
C ILE A 104 24.90 6.15 8.93
N PRO A 105 25.54 7.09 8.21
CA PRO A 105 26.54 6.75 7.22
C PRO A 105 27.69 5.93 7.81
N THR A 106 28.09 4.87 7.12
CA THR A 106 29.23 4.01 7.45
C THR A 106 30.08 3.83 6.20
N ASN A 107 31.40 4.00 6.32
CA ASN A 107 32.34 3.92 5.19
C ASN A 107 31.97 4.85 4.01
N GLY A 108 31.45 6.04 4.31
CA GLY A 108 31.08 7.04 3.31
C GLY A 108 29.80 6.74 2.53
N CYS A 109 29.00 5.75 2.97
CA CYS A 109 27.69 5.46 2.40
C CYS A 109 26.63 5.29 3.50
N ALA A 110 25.38 5.59 3.19
CA ALA A 110 24.23 5.34 4.05
C ALA A 110 23.23 4.44 3.34
N ALA A 111 22.70 3.45 4.06
CA ALA A 111 21.56 2.68 3.60
C ALA A 111 20.29 3.53 3.76
N VAL A 112 19.44 3.53 2.75
CA VAL A 112 18.15 4.22 2.76
C VAL A 112 17.07 3.23 2.36
N THR A 113 16.04 3.09 3.18
CA THR A 113 14.80 2.42 2.78
C THR A 113 13.72 3.46 2.50
N ILE A 114 13.04 3.29 1.37
CA ILE A 114 11.96 4.18 0.91
C ILE A 114 10.74 3.32 0.65
N SER A 115 9.61 3.60 1.31
CA SER A 115 8.33 3.01 0.90
C SER A 115 7.53 4.04 0.10
N ALA A 116 6.99 3.63 -1.03
CA ALA A 116 6.20 4.50 -1.89
C ALA A 116 4.99 3.78 -2.47
N GLU A 117 3.87 4.49 -2.56
CA GLU A 117 2.72 4.09 -3.35
C GLU A 117 2.98 4.44 -4.82
N THR A 118 2.87 3.44 -5.70
CA THR A 118 3.28 3.53 -7.10
C THR A 118 2.12 3.52 -8.10
N SER A 119 0.88 3.73 -7.63
CA SER A 119 -0.31 3.63 -8.49
C SER A 119 -0.50 4.78 -9.46
N ASP A 120 0.00 5.96 -9.12
CA ASP A 120 -0.11 7.16 -9.96
C ASP A 120 1.17 7.40 -10.78
N MET A 121 2.10 6.44 -10.79
CA MET A 121 3.29 6.55 -11.61
C MET A 121 2.96 6.50 -13.10
N GLU A 122 3.47 7.47 -13.85
CA GLU A 122 3.32 7.52 -15.31
C GLU A 122 4.31 6.60 -16.03
N GLU A 123 5.45 6.33 -15.41
CA GLU A 123 6.51 5.46 -15.93
C GLU A 123 6.50 4.07 -15.29
N THR A 124 7.19 3.12 -15.92
CA THR A 124 7.30 1.77 -15.38
C THR A 124 8.26 1.72 -14.20
N LEU A 125 8.07 0.73 -13.33
CA LEU A 125 8.95 0.51 -12.19
C LEU A 125 10.40 0.26 -12.61
N GLU A 126 10.61 -0.42 -13.75
CA GLU A 126 11.93 -0.65 -14.33
C GLU A 126 12.60 0.65 -14.77
N ALA A 127 11.83 1.62 -15.30
CA ALA A 127 12.33 2.94 -15.66
C ALA A 127 12.78 3.73 -14.42
N LEU A 128 11.95 3.75 -13.37
CA LEU A 128 12.29 4.38 -12.09
C LEU A 128 13.56 3.77 -11.48
N ILE A 129 13.68 2.44 -11.48
CA ILE A 129 14.89 1.75 -10.98
C ILE A 129 16.11 2.14 -11.79
N ALA A 130 16.01 2.18 -13.12
CA ALA A 130 17.11 2.55 -13.99
C ALA A 130 17.55 4.02 -13.76
N GLU A 131 16.59 4.95 -13.66
CA GLU A 131 16.87 6.36 -13.44
C GLU A 131 17.56 6.58 -12.08
N VAL A 132 16.99 6.06 -10.99
CA VAL A 132 17.60 6.16 -9.66
C VAL A 132 18.97 5.48 -9.62
N SER A 133 19.12 4.30 -10.21
CA SER A 133 20.42 3.60 -10.25
C SER A 133 21.49 4.37 -11.02
N SER A 134 21.10 5.21 -11.97
CA SER A 134 22.00 6.05 -12.76
C SER A 134 22.37 7.39 -12.08
N ALA A 135 21.65 7.76 -11.02
CA ALA A 135 21.84 9.04 -10.36
C ALA A 135 23.21 9.14 -9.65
N PRO A 136 23.93 10.27 -9.78
CA PRO A 136 25.23 10.45 -9.14
C PRO A 136 25.17 10.24 -7.62
N GLY A 137 26.03 9.36 -7.12
CA GLY A 137 26.10 9.04 -5.69
C GLY A 137 25.22 7.87 -5.26
N VAL A 138 24.40 7.29 -6.16
CA VAL A 138 23.73 6.01 -5.90
C VAL A 138 24.70 4.86 -6.18
N VAL A 139 24.95 4.04 -5.17
CA VAL A 139 25.84 2.86 -5.24
C VAL A 139 25.03 1.60 -5.56
N LYS A 140 23.81 1.51 -5.02
CA LYS A 140 22.88 0.41 -5.25
C LYS A 140 21.45 0.91 -5.13
N PHE A 141 20.54 0.39 -5.94
CA PHE A 141 19.10 0.59 -5.79
C PHE A 141 18.35 -0.66 -6.23
N GLU A 142 17.46 -1.17 -5.38
CA GLU A 142 16.70 -2.39 -5.64
C GLU A 142 15.37 -2.42 -4.88
N ILE A 143 14.47 -3.32 -5.29
CA ILE A 143 13.21 -3.58 -4.58
C ILE A 143 13.48 -4.61 -3.48
N LEU A 144 13.05 -4.32 -2.25
CA LEU A 144 13.06 -5.28 -1.13
C LEU A 144 11.78 -6.10 -1.04
N ALA A 145 10.64 -5.43 -1.18
CA ALA A 145 9.32 -6.02 -1.01
C ALA A 145 8.26 -5.17 -1.73
N GLY A 146 7.18 -5.81 -2.18
CA GLY A 146 6.02 -5.17 -2.82
C GLY A 146 4.79 -6.08 -2.77
#